data_AF-A0A090QFS8-F1
#
_entry.id   AF-A0A090QFS8-F1
#
_cell.length_a   1.000
_cell.length_b   1.000
_cell.length_c   1.000
_cell.angle_alpha   90.00
_cell.angle_beta   90.00
_cell.angle_gamma   90.00
#
_symmetry.space_group_name_H-M   'P 1'
#
loop_
_entity.id
_entity.type
_entity.pdbx_description
1 polymer ?
#
loop_
_entity_poly.entity_id
_entity_poly.type
_entity_poly.pdbx_seq_one_letter_code
_entity_poly.pdbx_strand_id
1 'polypeptide(L)'
;MGAILFSSNQLKEKKPVDFPETMIVLATASQIVESIGEGLRGIKHRSGSNIPTNITTLKNFEEPKVQEKKDLMNYGVPNKRVYLILLEDL
;
A
#
# COMPACT_ATOMS: atom_id res chain seq x y z
N MET A 1 0.71 -2.23 -13.77
CA MET A 1 0.34 -2.86 -12.48
C MET A 1 -0.01 -1.76 -11.50
N GLY A 2 -1.11 -1.91 -10.76
CA GLY A 2 -1.50 -0.96 -9.72
C GLY A 2 -0.62 -1.08 -8.47
N ALA A 3 -0.49 0.01 -7.72
CA ALA A 3 0.23 0.07 -6.46
C ALA A 3 -0.48 1.02 -5.48
N ILE A 4 -0.42 0.72 -4.18
CA ILE A 4 -0.93 1.58 -3.12
C ILE A 4 0.25 2.09 -2.30
N LEU A 5 0.35 3.40 -2.12
CA LEU A 5 1.40 4.05 -1.33
C LEU A 5 0.86 4.43 0.04
N PHE A 6 1.58 4.04 1.09
CA PHE A 6 1.30 4.39 2.47
C PHE A 6 2.44 5.23 3.03
N SER A 7 2.12 6.36 3.61
CA SER A 7 3.08 7.16 4.38
C SER A 7 3.30 6.57 5.78
N SER A 8 4.49 6.78 6.35
CA SER A 8 4.80 6.34 7.72
C SER A 8 3.85 6.97 8.75
N ASN A 9 3.34 8.18 8.47
CA ASN A 9 2.30 8.83 9.27
C ASN A 9 1.00 8.01 9.33
N GLN A 10 0.58 7.38 8.21
CA GLN A 10 -0.61 6.52 8.18
C GLN A 10 -0.37 5.19 8.92
N LEU A 11 0.86 4.68 8.85
CA LEU A 11 1.25 3.42 9.46
C LEU A 11 1.71 3.55 10.92
N LYS A 12 1.80 4.78 11.44
CA LYS A 12 2.36 5.11 12.76
C LYS A 12 3.72 4.45 12.99
N GLU A 13 4.57 4.46 11.96
CA GLU A 13 5.91 3.88 11.95
C GLU A 13 5.99 2.37 12.29
N LYS A 14 4.86 1.65 12.25
CA LYS A 14 4.85 0.19 12.43
C LYS A 14 5.42 -0.50 11.20
N LYS A 15 6.12 -1.62 11.41
CA LYS A 15 6.67 -2.40 10.30
C LYS A 15 5.54 -3.16 9.61
N PRO A 16 5.63 -3.40 8.30
CA PRO A 16 4.62 -4.18 7.59
C PRO A 16 4.31 -5.54 8.22
N VAL A 17 5.33 -6.19 8.81
CA VAL A 17 5.19 -7.47 9.53
C VAL A 17 4.26 -7.40 10.74
N ASP A 18 4.15 -6.23 11.38
CA ASP A 18 3.32 -6.03 12.57
C ASP A 18 1.82 -5.85 12.23
N PHE A 19 1.48 -5.69 10.95
CA PHE A 19 0.08 -5.62 10.52
C PHE A 19 -0.58 -7.00 10.53
N PRO A 20 -1.91 -7.06 10.63
CA PRO A 20 -2.65 -8.30 10.44
C PRO A 20 -2.39 -8.92 9.05
N GLU A 21 -2.74 -10.20 8.92
CA GLU A 21 -2.72 -10.93 7.64
C GLU A 21 -3.74 -10.36 6.66
N THR A 22 -4.85 -9.78 7.15
CA THR A 22 -5.84 -9.10 6.32
C THR A 22 -5.91 -7.63 6.66
N MET A 23 -5.80 -6.77 5.66
CA MET A 23 -5.98 -5.31 5.77
C MET A 23 -7.13 -4.86 4.88
N ILE A 24 -7.93 -3.94 5.41
CA ILE A 24 -8.93 -3.20 4.64
C ILE A 24 -8.42 -1.77 4.50
N VAL A 25 -8.26 -1.33 3.26
CA VAL A 25 -7.80 0.01 2.89
C VAL A 25 -9.01 0.79 2.42
N LEU A 26 -9.29 1.89 3.12
CA LEU A 26 -10.26 2.87 2.67
C LEU A 26 -9.50 3.97 1.95
N ALA A 27 -9.88 4.23 0.70
CA ALA A 27 -9.33 5.33 -0.08
C ALA A 27 -10.46 6.04 -0.82
N THR A 28 -10.19 7.27 -1.23
CA THR A 28 -11.14 8.02 -2.05
C THR A 28 -10.71 8.02 -3.51
N ALA A 29 -11.67 8.13 -4.43
CA ALA A 29 -11.37 8.10 -5.86
C ALA A 29 -10.46 9.26 -6.29
N SER A 30 -10.57 10.43 -5.63
CA SER A 30 -9.72 11.60 -5.87
C SER A 30 -8.22 11.38 -5.58
N GLN A 31 -7.86 10.31 -4.87
CA GLN A 31 -6.47 9.99 -4.53
C GLN A 31 -5.74 9.17 -5.60
N ILE A 32 -6.45 8.68 -6.62
CA ILE A 32 -5.88 7.88 -7.71
C ILE A 32 -5.10 8.81 -8.65
N VAL A 33 -3.89 8.39 -8.99
CA VAL A 33 -2.96 9.14 -9.85
C VAL A 33 -2.29 8.20 -10.86
N GLU A 34 -1.74 8.75 -11.93
CA GLU A 34 -1.19 7.95 -13.04
C GLU A 34 0.22 7.47 -12.76
N SER A 35 0.97 8.19 -11.91
CA SER A 35 2.37 7.87 -11.63
C SER A 35 2.74 7.88 -10.15
N ILE A 36 3.78 7.12 -9.81
CA ILE A 36 4.40 7.15 -8.48
C ILE A 36 4.88 8.57 -8.15
N GLY A 37 5.41 9.32 -9.13
CA GLY A 37 5.88 10.69 -8.93
C GLY A 37 4.76 11.63 -8.48
N GLU A 38 3.60 11.54 -9.11
CA GLU A 38 2.40 12.27 -8.68
C GLU A 38 1.92 11.83 -7.30
N GLY A 39 1.96 10.53 -7.02
CA GLY A 39 1.61 9.98 -5.72
C GLY A 39 2.49 10.56 -4.59
N LEU A 40 3.81 10.57 -4.81
CA LEU A 40 4.78 11.16 -3.87
C LEU A 40 4.56 12.66 -3.69
N ARG A 41 4.28 13.39 -4.78
CA ARG A 41 3.97 14.82 -4.73
C ARG A 41 2.67 15.08 -3.96
N GLY A 42 1.63 14.27 -4.18
CA GLY A 42 0.37 14.35 -3.46
C GLY A 42 0.53 14.04 -1.97
N ILE A 43 1.32 13.04 -1.60
CA ILE A 43 1.67 12.75 -0.20
C ILE A 43 2.39 13.93 0.44
N LYS A 44 3.41 14.49 -0.23
CA LYS A 44 4.14 15.66 0.26
C LYS A 44 3.20 16.86 0.47
N HIS A 45 2.30 17.11 -0.48
CA HIS A 45 1.35 18.21 -0.40
C HIS A 45 0.34 18.04 0.76
N ARG A 46 -0.22 16.84 0.93
CA ARG A 46 -1.17 16.52 2.01
C ARG A 46 -0.54 16.48 3.40
N SER A 47 0.76 16.20 3.48
CA SER A 47 1.47 16.07 4.76
C SER A 47 1.78 17.42 5.42
N GLY A 48 1.65 18.54 4.69
CA GLY A 48 1.89 19.88 5.22
C GLY A 48 3.29 20.01 5.83
N SER A 49 3.35 20.34 7.13
CA SER A 49 4.60 20.43 7.90
C SER A 49 5.14 19.10 8.40
N ASN A 50 4.32 18.04 8.45
CA ASN A 50 4.70 16.74 9.00
C ASN A 50 5.05 15.73 7.90
N ILE A 51 6.20 15.93 7.25
CA ILE A 51 6.65 15.08 6.14
C ILE A 51 6.93 13.66 6.66
N PRO A 52 6.32 12.61 6.07
CA PRO A 52 6.56 11.24 6.49
C PRO A 52 8.03 10.85 6.25
N THR A 53 8.60 10.17 7.24
CA THR A 53 9.96 9.63 7.23
C THR A 53 10.16 8.49 6.25
N ASN A 54 9.08 7.75 5.92
CA ASN A 54 9.15 6.62 5.00
C ASN A 54 7.84 6.46 4.20
N ILE A 55 7.94 5.89 3.00
CA ILE A 55 6.80 5.53 2.16
C ILE A 55 6.87 4.03 1.86
N THR A 56 5.82 3.30 2.25
CA THR A 56 5.67 1.87 1.94
C THR A 56 4.80 1.72 0.70
N THR A 57 5.26 0.96 -0.29
CA THR A 57 4.46 0.66 -1.48
C THR A 57 3.99 -0.78 -1.42
N LEU A 58 2.68 -1.00 -1.43
CA LEU A 58 2.09 -2.31 -1.67
C LEU A 58 1.84 -2.48 -3.17
N LYS A 59 2.37 -3.56 -3.73
CA LYS A 59 2.25 -3.96 -5.13
C LYS A 59 1.84 -5.43 -5.18
N ASN A 60 1.50 -5.93 -6.36
CA ASN A 60 1.23 -7.35 -6.58
C ASN A 60 0.03 -7.86 -5.76
N PHE A 61 -1.16 -7.32 -6.06
CA PHE A 61 -2.44 -7.73 -5.45
C PHE A 61 -3.00 -9.05 -6.02
N GLU A 62 -2.16 -9.85 -6.67
CA GLU A 62 -2.58 -11.13 -7.25
C GLU A 62 -2.71 -12.16 -6.13
N GLU A 63 -3.77 -12.96 -6.19
CA GLU A 63 -3.87 -14.13 -5.31
C GLU A 63 -2.69 -15.06 -5.60
N PRO A 64 -2.00 -15.57 -4.57
CA PRO A 64 -0.92 -16.53 -4.77
C PRO A 64 -1.50 -17.74 -5.51
N LYS A 65 -1.10 -17.93 -6.77
CA LYS A 65 -1.50 -19.10 -7.56
C LYS A 65 -1.09 -20.34 -6.80
N VAL A 66 -2.03 -21.27 -6.62
CA VAL A 66 -1.87 -22.53 -5.86
C VAL A 66 -0.66 -23.37 -6.37
N GLN A 67 -0.19 -23.13 -7.60
CA GLN A 67 0.99 -23.77 -8.20
C GLN A 67 2.36 -23.17 -7.82
N GLU A 68 2.46 -21.96 -7.27
CA GLU A 68 3.75 -21.28 -7.00
C GLU A 68 4.34 -21.62 -5.61
N LYS A 69 4.04 -22.81 -5.08
CA LYS A 69 4.66 -23.34 -3.85
C LYS A 69 6.15 -23.74 -4.03
N LYS A 70 6.78 -23.43 -5.17
CA LYS A 70 8.12 -23.90 -5.53
C LYS A 70 9.10 -22.83 -6.02
N ASP A 71 8.84 -21.54 -5.79
CA ASP A 71 9.90 -20.55 -5.89
C ASP A 71 10.48 -20.26 -4.51
N LEU A 72 11.72 -20.71 -4.27
CA LEU A 72 12.51 -20.45 -3.05
C LEU A 72 12.61 -18.93 -2.74
N MET A 73 12.28 -18.07 -3.70
CA MET A 73 12.26 -16.61 -3.55
C MET A 73 11.03 -16.06 -2.81
N ASN A 74 9.96 -16.84 -2.64
CA ASN A 74 8.76 -16.41 -1.89
C ASN A 74 8.77 -16.83 -0.41
N TYR A 75 9.85 -17.47 0.06
CA TYR A 75 10.02 -17.92 1.44
C TYR A 75 10.30 -16.72 2.37
N GLY A 76 9.29 -15.90 2.62
CA GLY A 76 9.41 -14.74 3.50
C GLY A 76 8.49 -13.58 3.17
N VAL A 77 7.74 -13.63 2.06
CA VAL A 77 6.71 -12.61 1.80
C VAL A 77 5.48 -12.98 2.63
N PRO A 78 5.14 -12.22 3.69
CA PRO A 78 3.90 -12.47 4.40
C PRO A 78 2.74 -12.25 3.42
N ASN A 79 1.97 -13.31 3.17
CA ASN A 79 0.79 -13.28 2.29
C ASN A 79 -0.30 -12.41 2.92
N LYS A 80 -0.16 -11.09 2.84
CA LYS A 80 -1.14 -10.15 3.36
C LYS A 80 -2.23 -9.93 2.31
N ARG A 81 -3.48 -10.21 2.70
CA ARG A 81 -4.66 -9.93 1.90
C ARG A 81 -5.03 -8.47 2.08
N VAL A 82 -5.17 -7.75 0.98
CA VAL A 82 -5.51 -6.32 1.01
C VAL A 82 -6.79 -6.12 0.22
N TYR A 83 -7.82 -5.62 0.89
CA TYR A 83 -9.09 -5.22 0.28
C TYR A 83 -9.13 -3.71 0.17
N LEU A 84 -9.36 -3.18 -1.03
CA LEU A 84 -9.51 -1.74 -1.27
C LEU A 84 -11.00 -1.42 -1.40
N ILE A 85 -11.50 -0.53 -0.55
CA ILE A 85 -12.82 0.08 -0.68
C ILE A 85 -12.62 1.51 -1.15
N LEU A 86 -13.10 1.80 -2.35
CA LEU A 86 -13.08 3.14 -2.92
C LEU A 86 -14.38 3.87 -2.56
N LEU A 87 -14.22 5.04 -1.94
CA LEU A 87 -15.29 5.96 -1.61
C LEU A 87 -15.32 7.07 -2.66
N GLU A 88 -16.50 7.43 -3.14
CA GLU A 88 -16.66 8.61 -3.99
C GLU A 88 -16.64 9.88 -3.14
N ASP A 89 -15.77 10.81 -3.54
CA ASP A 89 -15.62 12.15 -2.98
C ASP A 89 -15.57 13.17 -4.13
N LEU A 90 -16.67 13.26 -4.88
CA LEU A 90 -16.87 14.25 -5.92
C LEU A 90 -17.93 15.28 -5.50
#